data_AF-A0A0V0UTM5-F1
#
_entry.id   AF-A0A0V0UTM5-F1
#
_cell.length_a   1.000
_cell.length_b   1.000
_cell.length_c   1.000
_cell.angle_alpha   90.00
_cell.angle_beta   90.00
_cell.angle_gamma   90.00
#
_symmetry.space_group_name_H-M   'P 1'
#
loop_
_entity.id
_entity.type
_entity.pdbx_description
1 polymer ?
#
loop_
_entity_poly.entity_id
_entity_poly.type
_entity_poly.pdbx_seq_one_letter_code
_entity_poly.pdbx_strand_id
1 'polypeptide(L)'
;MDFKLQIDNLESASNWSRWKRQIQLVLCHHAVLEVAIGKKVAPAVSNAESLKKHEEALKTFEKEDTLAQLILVSSMNAVNVDLTATSKFAVEIWQKLTAVYEHKAVVHAWID
;
A
#
# COMPACT_ATOMS: atom_id res chain seq x y z
N MET A 1 -24.21 2.60 1.10
CA MET A 1 -23.90 3.61 2.13
C MET A 1 -22.56 4.20 1.76
N ASP A 2 -22.48 5.52 1.53
CA ASP A 2 -21.20 6.20 1.33
C ASP A 2 -20.48 6.26 2.67
N PHE A 3 -19.52 5.35 2.87
CA PHE A 3 -18.71 5.31 4.08
C PHE A 3 -17.65 6.41 3.97
N LYS A 4 -18.00 7.64 4.36
CA LYS A 4 -17.10 8.80 4.32
C LYS A 4 -16.14 8.75 5.52
N LEU A 5 -15.18 7.85 5.46
CA LEU A 5 -14.12 7.77 6.46
C LEU A 5 -13.13 8.90 6.20
N GLN A 6 -13.10 9.91 7.09
CA GLN A 6 -12.00 10.87 7.10
C GLN A 6 -10.75 10.14 7.60
N ILE A 7 -9.77 9.98 6.71
CA ILE A 7 -8.46 9.45 7.04
C ILE A 7 -7.59 10.66 7.38
N ASP A 8 -7.05 10.69 8.60
CA ASP A 8 -6.02 11.68 8.94
C ASP A 8 -4.79 11.42 8.06
N ASN A 9 -4.08 12.45 7.60
CA ASN A 9 -2.86 12.22 6.85
C ASN A 9 -1.80 11.50 7.71
N LEU A 10 -0.98 10.67 7.08
CA LEU A 10 0.24 10.17 7.72
C LEU A 10 1.21 11.32 7.89
N GLU A 11 1.46 11.70 9.15
CA GLU A 11 2.32 12.83 9.49
C GLU A 11 3.67 12.36 9.99
N SER A 12 3.68 11.39 10.91
CA SER A 12 4.91 10.87 11.52
C SER A 12 4.66 9.53 12.25
N ALA A 13 5.65 9.07 12.99
CA ALA A 13 5.52 7.89 13.84
C ALA A 13 4.41 8.01 14.90
N SER A 14 4.07 9.25 15.32
CA SER A 14 3.08 9.48 16.38
C SER A 14 1.67 9.02 16.01
N ASN A 15 1.31 9.05 14.71
CA ASN A 15 0.00 8.63 14.24
C ASN A 15 0.02 7.38 13.35
N TRP A 16 1.18 6.74 13.18
CA TRP A 16 1.36 5.56 12.33
C TRP A 16 0.34 4.44 12.61
N SER A 17 0.22 3.98 13.86
CA SER A 17 -0.68 2.85 14.20
C SER A 17 -2.14 3.14 13.86
N ARG A 18 -2.59 4.39 14.06
CA ARG A 18 -3.94 4.82 13.71
C ARG A 18 -4.12 4.88 12.20
N TRP A 19 -3.22 5.56 11.51
CA TRP A 19 -3.23 5.69 10.06
C TRP A 19 -3.23 4.33 9.37
N LYS A 20 -2.31 3.44 9.77
CA LYS A 20 -2.17 2.07 9.25
C LYS A 20 -3.48 1.31 9.40
N ARG A 21 -4.14 1.40 10.57
CA ARG A 21 -5.43 0.74 10.81
C ARG A 21 -6.54 1.28 9.91
N GLN A 22 -6.64 2.61 9.74
CA GLN A 22 -7.64 3.24 8.88
C GLN A 22 -7.43 2.84 7.41
N ILE A 23 -6.19 2.88 6.93
CA ILE A 23 -5.85 2.50 5.56
C ILE A 23 -6.11 1.02 5.29
N GLN A 24 -5.79 0.13 6.22
CA GLN A 24 -6.12 -1.29 6.07
C GLN A 24 -7.63 -1.52 5.95
N LEU A 25 -8.46 -0.78 6.68
CA LEU A 25 -9.91 -0.86 6.55
C LEU A 25 -10.39 -0.40 5.17
N VAL A 26 -9.87 0.72 4.69
CA VAL A 26 -10.26 1.28 3.38
C VAL A 26 -9.80 0.37 2.25
N LEU A 27 -8.56 -0.10 2.27
CA LEU A 27 -8.05 -1.08 1.30
C LEU A 27 -8.85 -2.39 1.34
N CYS A 28 -9.26 -2.86 2.53
CA CYS A 28 -10.09 -4.05 2.68
C CYS A 28 -11.51 -3.83 2.12
N HIS A 29 -12.10 -2.66 2.33
CA HIS A 29 -13.41 -2.30 1.77
C HIS A 29 -13.39 -2.31 0.24
N HIS A 30 -12.28 -1.88 -0.35
CA HIS A 30 -12.05 -1.90 -1.80
C HIS A 30 -11.48 -3.22 -2.33
N ALA A 31 -11.30 -4.24 -1.48
CA ALA A 31 -10.71 -5.54 -1.83
C ALA A 31 -9.29 -5.49 -2.44
N VAL A 32 -8.52 -4.44 -2.15
CA VAL A 32 -7.15 -4.24 -2.67
C VAL A 32 -6.06 -4.34 -1.61
N LEU A 33 -6.42 -4.73 -0.37
CA LEU A 33 -5.45 -4.89 0.72
C LEU A 33 -4.34 -5.89 0.39
N GLU A 34 -4.69 -7.03 -0.22
CA GLU A 34 -3.70 -8.07 -0.54
C GLU A 34 -2.67 -7.63 -1.57
N VAL A 35 -3.05 -6.75 -2.50
CA VAL A 35 -2.12 -6.11 -3.45
C VAL A 35 -1.18 -5.16 -2.71
N ALA A 36 -1.73 -4.30 -1.86
CA ALA A 36 -0.96 -3.31 -1.10
C ALA A 36 0.06 -3.95 -0.15
N ILE A 37 -0.22 -5.12 0.42
CA ILE A 37 0.71 -5.82 1.32
C ILE A 37 1.52 -6.91 0.63
N GLY A 38 1.41 -7.05 -0.69
CA GLY A 38 2.19 -8.00 -1.49
C GLY A 38 1.77 -9.47 -1.38
N LYS A 39 0.59 -9.77 -0.83
CA LYS A 39 0.03 -11.13 -0.84
C LYS A 39 -0.50 -11.53 -2.21
N LYS A 40 -1.06 -10.57 -2.94
CA LYS A 40 -1.43 -10.72 -4.35
C LYS A 40 -0.33 -10.07 -5.19
N VAL A 41 0.24 -10.84 -6.11
CA VAL A 41 1.33 -10.41 -7.00
C VAL A 41 0.86 -10.36 -8.45
N ALA A 42 1.59 -9.60 -9.28
CA ALA A 42 1.33 -9.54 -10.70
C ALA A 42 1.37 -10.95 -11.32
N PRO A 43 0.42 -11.29 -12.21
CA PRO A 43 0.42 -12.59 -12.85
C PRO A 43 1.68 -12.76 -13.71
N ALA A 44 2.31 -13.94 -13.63
CA ALA A 44 3.43 -14.30 -14.49
C ALA A 44 2.90 -14.85 -15.83
N VAL A 45 3.59 -14.54 -16.92
CA VAL A 45 3.29 -15.12 -18.24
C VAL A 45 3.61 -16.61 -18.18
N SER A 46 2.60 -17.48 -18.34
CA SER A 46 2.83 -18.93 -18.32
C SER A 46 3.06 -19.52 -19.72
N ASN A 47 2.16 -19.33 -20.70
CA ASN A 47 2.22 -19.92 -22.06
C ASN A 47 1.31 -19.20 -23.10
N ALA A 48 1.53 -19.43 -24.41
CA ALA A 48 0.84 -18.75 -25.53
C ALA A 48 -0.70 -18.94 -25.57
N GLU A 49 -1.24 -20.10 -25.24
CA GLU A 49 -2.70 -20.35 -25.19
C GLU A 49 -3.41 -19.63 -24.03
N SER A 50 -2.64 -19.18 -23.03
CA SER A 50 -3.16 -18.46 -21.86
C SER A 50 -3.09 -16.94 -22.00
N LEU A 51 -2.62 -16.41 -23.13
CA LEU A 51 -2.34 -14.98 -23.32
C LEU A 51 -3.55 -14.08 -23.02
N LYS A 52 -4.74 -14.46 -23.49
CA LYS A 52 -5.95 -13.67 -23.23
C LYS A 52 -6.31 -13.62 -21.74
N LYS A 53 -6.26 -14.76 -21.06
CA LYS A 53 -6.50 -14.85 -19.60
C LYS A 53 -5.43 -14.11 -18.81
N HIS A 54 -4.18 -14.18 -19.25
CA HIS A 54 -3.06 -13.47 -18.66
C HIS A 54 -3.23 -11.95 -18.79
N GLU A 55 -3.60 -11.47 -19.98
CA GLU A 55 -3.84 -10.03 -20.21
C GLU A 55 -5.01 -9.51 -19.37
N GLU A 56 -6.10 -10.27 -19.26
CA GLU A 56 -7.24 -9.95 -18.39
C GLU A 56 -6.85 -9.91 -16.90
N ALA A 57 -6.05 -10.88 -16.44
CA ALA A 57 -5.54 -10.93 -15.08
C ALA A 57 -4.58 -9.76 -14.80
N LEU A 58 -3.72 -9.41 -15.75
CA LEU A 58 -2.77 -8.31 -15.62
C LEU A 58 -3.52 -6.97 -15.54
N LYS A 59 -4.47 -6.71 -16.44
CA LYS A 59 -5.31 -5.51 -16.39
C LYS A 59 -6.10 -5.39 -15.10
N THR A 60 -6.56 -6.52 -14.55
CA THR A 60 -7.23 -6.54 -13.24
C THR A 60 -6.26 -6.17 -12.13
N PHE A 61 -5.07 -6.77 -12.10
CA PHE A 61 -4.04 -6.44 -11.12
C PHE A 61 -3.61 -4.98 -11.19
N GLU A 62 -3.34 -4.43 -12.38
CA GLU A 62 -2.94 -3.03 -12.57
C GLU A 62 -4.00 -2.04 -12.04
N LYS A 63 -5.29 -2.34 -12.22
CA LYS A 63 -6.38 -1.52 -11.67
C LYS A 63 -6.42 -1.56 -10.16
N GLU A 64 -6.29 -2.73 -9.56
CA GLU A 64 -6.28 -2.90 -8.11
C GLU A 64 -5.05 -2.24 -7.48
N ASP A 65 -3.88 -2.41 -8.10
CA ASP A 65 -2.64 -1.77 -7.66
C ASP A 65 -2.75 -0.25 -7.75
N THR A 66 -3.26 0.29 -8.87
CA THR A 66 -3.50 1.73 -9.03
C THR A 66 -4.45 2.27 -7.95
N LEU A 67 -5.54 1.55 -7.66
CA LEU A 67 -6.47 1.95 -6.60
C LEU A 67 -5.80 1.93 -5.22
N ALA A 68 -5.01 0.92 -4.92
CA ALA A 68 -4.24 0.86 -3.68
C ALA A 68 -3.23 2.00 -3.57
N GLN A 69 -2.50 2.32 -4.66
CA GLN A 69 -1.58 3.45 -4.72
C GLN A 69 -2.31 4.78 -4.45
N LEU A 70 -3.47 5.01 -5.09
CA LEU A 70 -4.27 6.21 -4.87
C LEU A 70 -4.74 6.35 -3.43
N ILE A 71 -5.23 5.27 -2.80
CA ILE A 71 -5.65 5.28 -1.39
C ILE A 71 -4.47 5.63 -0.46
N LEU A 72 -3.29 5.05 -0.72
CA LEU A 72 -2.09 5.34 0.06
C LEU A 72 -1.65 6.79 -0.12
N VAL A 73 -1.42 7.23 -1.36
CA VAL A 73 -0.87 8.56 -1.68
C VAL A 73 -1.79 9.70 -1.26
N SER A 74 -3.11 9.53 -1.40
CA SER A 74 -4.08 10.56 -1.01
C SER A 74 -4.20 10.78 0.51
N SER A 75 -3.60 9.91 1.32
CA SER A 75 -3.64 9.98 2.78
C SER A 75 -2.26 10.24 3.40
N MET A 76 -1.30 10.69 2.61
CA MET A 76 0.06 11.02 3.05
C MET A 76 0.30 12.52 2.98
N ASN A 77 1.08 13.06 3.92
CA ASN A 77 1.65 14.40 3.76
C ASN A 77 2.73 14.42 2.67
N ALA A 78 3.17 15.62 2.26
CA ALA A 78 4.13 15.79 1.18
C ALA A 78 5.45 15.02 1.41
N VAL A 79 5.96 14.99 2.64
CA VAL A 79 7.21 14.29 2.98
C VAL A 79 7.11 12.78 2.70
N ASN A 80 5.99 12.17 3.06
CA ASN A 80 5.75 10.74 2.83
C ASN A 80 5.46 10.43 1.35
N VAL A 81 4.86 11.37 0.61
CA VAL A 81 4.72 11.26 -0.85
C VAL A 81 6.10 11.28 -1.51
N ASP A 82 6.97 12.22 -1.15
CA ASP A 82 8.33 12.33 -1.71
C ASP A 82 9.17 11.08 -1.38
N LEU A 83 9.07 10.55 -0.15
CA LEU A 83 9.71 9.30 0.27
C LEU A 83 9.34 8.13 -0.65
N THR A 84 8.10 8.11 -1.13
CA THR A 84 7.54 7.00 -1.90
C THR A 84 7.51 7.27 -3.41
N ALA A 85 8.03 8.41 -3.88
CA ALA A 85 7.96 8.86 -5.28
C ALA A 85 8.58 7.89 -6.31
N THR A 86 9.57 7.09 -5.91
CA THR A 86 10.20 6.10 -6.80
C THR A 86 9.52 4.73 -6.81
N SER A 87 8.45 4.57 -6.03
CA SER A 87 7.70 3.32 -5.92
C SER A 87 6.78 3.15 -7.13
N LYS A 88 6.81 1.98 -7.76
CA LYS A 88 6.01 1.64 -8.94
C LYS A 88 4.71 0.93 -8.59
N PHE A 89 4.69 0.24 -7.44
CA PHE A 89 3.58 -0.58 -6.98
C PHE A 89 3.17 -0.20 -5.56
N ALA A 90 1.91 -0.46 -5.21
CA ALA A 90 1.39 -0.20 -3.87
C ALA A 90 2.18 -0.96 -2.78
N VAL A 91 2.66 -2.16 -3.09
CA VAL A 91 3.50 -2.95 -2.18
C VAL A 91 4.81 -2.24 -1.81
N GLU A 92 5.44 -1.55 -2.76
CA GLU A 92 6.69 -0.83 -2.51
C GLU A 92 6.45 0.41 -1.62
N ILE A 93 5.33 1.12 -1.84
CA ILE A 93 4.88 2.21 -0.97
C ILE A 93 4.68 1.69 0.45
N TRP A 94 3.88 0.63 0.61
CA TRP A 94 3.57 0.02 1.91
C TRP A 94 4.83 -0.43 2.66
N GLN A 95 5.76 -1.08 1.96
CA GLN A 95 7.02 -1.55 2.53
C GLN A 95 7.92 -0.40 2.98
N LYS A 96 8.06 0.67 2.20
CA LYS A 96 8.85 1.85 2.59
C LYS A 96 8.29 2.52 3.84
N LEU A 97 6.98 2.73 3.91
CA LEU A 97 6.35 3.31 5.09
C LEU A 97 6.53 2.42 6.31
N THR A 98 6.31 1.11 6.15
CA THR A 98 6.54 0.13 7.23
C THR A 98 7.98 0.13 7.72
N ALA A 99 8.96 0.22 6.80
CA ALA A 99 10.38 0.31 7.16
C ALA A 99 10.71 1.61 7.93
N VAL A 100 10.06 2.73 7.61
CA VAL A 100 10.28 3.99 8.34
C VAL A 100 9.65 3.98 9.73
N TYR A 101 8.44 3.46 9.86
CA TYR A 101 7.63 3.63 11.06
C TYR A 101 7.59 2.43 12.01
N GLU A 102 7.91 1.22 11.54
CA GLU A 102 7.94 0.01 12.39
C GLU A 102 9.37 -0.42 12.74
N HIS A 103 10.35 -0.13 11.88
CA HIS A 103 11.73 -0.56 12.09
C HIS A 103 12.52 0.31 13.09
N LYS A 104 12.00 1.49 13.49
CA LYS A 104 12.65 2.37 14.48
C LYS A 104 12.41 1.98 15.95
N ALA A 105 11.61 0.96 16.24
CA ALA A 105 11.33 0.53 17.61
C ALA A 105 12.53 -0.15 18.32
N VAL A 106 13.58 -0.56 17.60
CA VAL A 106 14.65 -1.43 18.17
C VAL A 106 15.90 -0.65 18.63
N VAL A 107 16.11 0.58 18.19
CA VAL A 107 17.41 1.28 18.45
C VAL A 107 17.48 1.94 19.84
N HIS A 108 16.35 2.12 20.53
CA HIS A 108 16.34 2.72 21.87
C HIS A 108 16.48 1.72 23.03
N ALA A 109 16.62 0.41 22.77
CA ALA A 109 16.70 -0.62 23.81
C ALA A 109 18.14 -1.11 24.11
N TRP A 110 19.17 -0.47 23.54
CA TRP A 110 20.59 -0.86 23.72
C TRP A 110 21.48 0.26 24.28
N ILE A 111 20.87 1.34 24.77
CA ILE A 111 21.56 2.40 25.49
C ILE A 111 20.74 2.67 26.75
N ASP A 112 20.79 1.73 27.69
CA ASP A 112 20.53 1.90 29.12
C ASP A 112 21.35 0.84 29.89
#